data_AF-A0A087N942-F1
#
_entry.id   AF-A0A087N942-F1
#
_cell.length_a   1.000
_cell.length_b   1.000
_cell.length_c   1.000
_cell.angle_alpha   90.00
_cell.angle_beta   90.00
_cell.angle_gamma   90.00
#
_symmetry.space_group_name_H-M   'P 1'
#
loop_
_entity.id
_entity.type
_entity.pdbx_description
1 polymer ?
#
loop_
_entity_poly.entity_id
_entity_poly.type
_entity_poly.pdbx_seq_one_letter_code
_entity_poly.pdbx_strand_id
1 'polypeptide(L)'
;MHDAPGQSGEAHWNEEAKALIAGLILHTVVHEPADRRVLATVRDKLTLAPAGFAALLTDMQDSAGAGGLIARAANRQLGKSDREAAGVLSSAQRHTHFLDSPRIVASTAASDFTFAGLKGSLQESELSVR
;
A
#
# COMPACT_ATOMS: atom_id res chain seq x y z
N MET A 1 -5.06 14.06 26.69
CA MET A 1 -5.02 12.59 26.83
C MET A 1 -3.57 12.22 26.58
N HIS A 2 -2.82 11.82 27.62
CA HIS A 2 -1.41 11.47 27.49
C HIS A 2 -1.29 9.95 27.30
N ASP A 3 -0.72 9.53 26.18
CA ASP A 3 -0.40 8.12 25.94
C ASP A 3 0.68 7.65 26.92
N ALA A 4 0.55 6.42 27.41
CA ALA A 4 1.52 5.83 28.33
C ALA A 4 2.91 5.72 27.67
N PRO A 5 4.01 5.89 28.43
CA PRO A 5 5.36 5.80 27.88
C PRO A 5 5.59 4.41 27.26
N GLY A 6 5.66 4.37 25.93
CA GLY A 6 5.73 3.14 25.11
C GLY A 6 4.72 3.12 23.96
N GLN A 7 3.51 3.63 24.16
CA GLN A 7 2.44 3.64 23.14
C GLN A 7 2.63 4.73 22.08
N SER A 8 3.17 5.89 22.47
CA SER A 8 3.43 6.99 21.54
C SER A 8 4.47 6.66 20.47
N GLY A 9 5.50 5.88 20.84
CA GLY A 9 6.51 5.40 19.91
C GLY A 9 5.92 4.44 18.88
N GLU A 10 5.18 3.42 19.35
CA GLU A 10 4.53 2.44 18.48
C GLU A 10 3.49 3.06 17.54
N ALA A 11 2.72 4.04 18.03
CA ALA A 11 1.80 4.82 17.21
C ALA A 11 2.51 5.57 16.09
N HIS A 12 3.64 6.23 16.38
CA HIS A 12 4.44 6.92 15.36
C HIS A 12 4.94 5.95 14.27
N TRP A 13 5.50 4.80 14.66
CA TRP A 13 5.96 3.78 13.70
C TRP A 13 4.83 3.25 12.81
N ASN A 14 3.63 3.07 13.38
CA ASN A 14 2.47 2.61 12.63
C ASN A 14 2.02 3.66 11.60
N GLU A 15 2.04 4.94 11.93
CA GLU A 15 1.70 6.00 10.98
C GLU A 15 2.74 6.15 9.86
N GLU A 16 4.03 6.05 10.18
CA GLU A 16 5.09 6.03 9.18
C GLU A 16 4.97 4.82 8.24
N ALA A 17 4.70 3.63 8.80
CA ALA A 17 4.52 2.41 8.02
C ALA A 17 3.29 2.50 7.09
N LYS A 18 2.16 3.03 7.58
CA LYS A 18 0.97 3.28 6.77
C LYS A 18 1.27 4.23 5.61
N ALA A 19 2.03 5.29 5.86
CA ALA A 19 2.39 6.24 4.82
C ALA A 19 3.29 5.62 3.73
N LEU A 20 4.26 4.78 4.13
CA LEU A 20 5.08 4.02 3.19
C LEU A 20 4.24 3.06 2.35
N ILE A 21 3.34 2.29 2.98
CA ILE A 21 2.41 1.38 2.29
C ILE A 21 1.54 2.16 1.30
N ALA A 22 0.96 3.29 1.72
CA ALA A 22 0.15 4.13 0.84
C ALA A 22 0.95 4.65 -0.38
N GLY A 23 2.20 5.08 -0.16
CA GLY A 23 3.11 5.46 -1.25
C GLY A 23 3.36 4.34 -2.25
N LEU A 24 3.58 3.12 -1.77
CA LEU A 24 3.80 1.94 -2.60
C LEU A 24 2.55 1.46 -3.34
N ILE A 25 1.37 1.60 -2.72
CA ILE A 25 0.09 1.35 -3.40
C ILE A 25 -0.07 2.33 -4.57
N LEU A 26 0.14 3.63 -4.33
CA LEU A 26 0.05 4.65 -5.38
C LEU A 26 1.08 4.38 -6.49
N HIS A 27 2.32 4.06 -6.12
CA HIS A 27 3.36 3.70 -7.07
C HIS A 27 2.95 2.50 -7.94
N THR A 28 2.43 1.45 -7.31
CA THR A 28 1.93 0.25 -8.00
C THR A 28 0.78 0.57 -8.95
N VAL A 29 -0.21 1.34 -8.51
CA VAL A 29 -1.36 1.71 -9.35
C VAL A 29 -0.94 2.56 -10.57
N VAL A 30 0.01 3.47 -10.40
CA VAL A 30 0.45 4.38 -11.47
C VAL A 30 1.37 3.68 -12.48
N HIS A 31 2.32 2.87 -12.02
CA HIS A 31 3.44 2.39 -12.85
C HIS A 31 3.37 0.92 -13.24
N GLU A 32 2.57 0.10 -12.56
CA GLU A 32 2.40 -1.29 -12.97
C GLU A 32 1.32 -1.43 -14.06
N PRO A 33 1.46 -2.43 -14.95
CA PRO A 33 0.38 -2.84 -15.84
C PRO A 33 -0.83 -3.34 -15.02
N ALA A 34 -2.02 -3.30 -15.62
CA ALA A 34 -3.28 -3.50 -14.91
C ALA A 34 -3.36 -4.83 -14.13
N ASP A 35 -2.80 -5.90 -14.67
CA ASP A 35 -2.71 -7.24 -14.07
C ASP A 35 -1.78 -7.32 -12.86
N ARG A 36 -0.91 -6.32 -12.68
CA ARG A 36 0.03 -6.20 -11.54
C ARG A 36 -0.38 -5.10 -10.55
N ARG A 37 -1.56 -4.49 -10.70
CA ARG A 37 -2.10 -3.49 -9.76
C ARG A 37 -2.78 -4.14 -8.56
N VAL A 38 -2.07 -5.05 -7.90
CA VAL A 38 -2.59 -5.87 -6.79
C VAL A 38 -1.74 -5.72 -5.54
N LEU A 39 -2.33 -6.04 -4.38
CA LEU A 39 -1.63 -5.95 -3.10
C LEU A 39 -0.42 -6.90 -3.01
N ALA A 40 -0.42 -8.02 -3.75
CA ALA A 40 0.73 -8.91 -3.84
C ALA A 40 1.98 -8.18 -4.38
N THR A 41 1.82 -7.30 -5.38
CA THR A 41 2.95 -6.53 -5.92
C THR A 41 3.47 -5.49 -4.92
N VAL A 42 2.60 -4.92 -4.09
CA VAL A 42 3.01 -4.05 -2.97
C VAL A 42 3.81 -4.85 -1.95
N ARG A 43 3.39 -6.09 -1.65
CA ARG A 43 4.12 -6.99 -0.76
C ARG A 43 5.50 -7.34 -1.31
N ASP A 44 5.60 -7.73 -2.58
CA ASP A 44 6.86 -8.02 -3.26
C ASP A 44 7.85 -6.85 -3.12
N LYS A 45 7.37 -5.62 -3.36
CA LYS A 45 8.14 -4.37 -3.23
C LYS A 45 8.65 -4.13 -1.80
N LEU A 46 7.82 -4.40 -0.78
CA LEU A 46 8.20 -4.25 0.64
C LEU A 46 9.23 -5.29 1.10
N THR A 47 9.36 -6.41 0.40
CA THR A 47 10.26 -7.52 0.74
C THR A 47 11.48 -7.62 -0.19
N LEU A 48 11.72 -6.62 -1.03
CA LEU A 48 12.93 -6.54 -1.84
C LEU A 48 14.19 -6.59 -0.96
N ALA A 49 15.27 -7.13 -1.53
CA ALA A 49 16.59 -6.98 -0.93
C ALA A 49 16.95 -5.49 -0.77
N PRO A 50 17.81 -5.13 0.20
CA PRO A 50 18.08 -3.72 0.52
C PRO A 50 18.45 -2.84 -0.69
N ALA A 51 19.30 -3.34 -1.59
CA ALA A 51 19.68 -2.63 -2.81
C ALA A 51 18.49 -2.41 -3.77
N GLY A 52 17.62 -3.41 -3.91
CA GLY A 52 16.40 -3.30 -4.71
C GLY A 52 15.39 -2.33 -4.11
N PHE A 53 15.25 -2.32 -2.78
CA PHE A 53 14.38 -1.36 -2.10
C PHE A 53 14.91 0.08 -2.22
N ALA A 54 16.22 0.29 -2.12
CA ALA A 54 16.83 1.61 -2.34
C ALA A 54 16.62 2.11 -3.79
N ALA A 55 16.77 1.23 -4.78
CA ALA A 55 16.49 1.55 -6.18
C ALA A 55 15.01 1.90 -6.38
N LEU A 56 14.09 1.15 -5.78
CA LEU A 56 12.66 1.44 -5.80
C LEU A 56 12.33 2.82 -5.20
N LEU A 57 12.96 3.19 -4.08
CA LEU A 57 12.74 4.52 -3.50
C LEU A 57 13.24 5.64 -4.43
N THR A 58 14.34 5.41 -5.15
CA THR A 58 14.86 6.37 -6.15
C THR A 58 13.87 6.53 -7.30
N ASP A 59 13.38 5.41 -7.86
CA ASP A 59 12.35 5.40 -8.90
C ASP A 59 11.06 6.12 -8.45
N MET A 60 10.64 5.91 -7.20
CA MET A 60 9.52 6.63 -6.61
C MET A 60 9.76 8.15 -6.50
N GLN A 61 11.00 8.61 -6.23
CA GLN A 61 11.32 10.04 -6.18
C GLN A 61 11.12 10.73 -7.53
N ASP A 62 11.41 10.02 -8.63
CA ASP A 62 11.29 10.55 -10.00
C ASP A 62 9.84 10.55 -10.52
N SER A 63 8.91 9.91 -9.80
CA SER A 63 7.51 9.81 -10.18
C SER A 63 6.73 11.12 -9.93
N ALA A 64 6.23 11.73 -11.02
CA ALA A 64 5.24 12.81 -10.96
C ALA A 64 3.79 12.32 -10.71
N GLY A 65 3.57 11.01 -10.63
CA GLY A 65 2.26 10.39 -10.46
C GLY A 65 1.56 10.78 -9.16
N ALA A 66 0.22 10.66 -9.15
CA ALA A 66 -0.62 10.98 -8.00
C ALA A 66 -0.36 12.38 -7.39
N GLY A 67 -0.10 13.38 -8.25
CA GLY A 67 0.18 14.75 -7.81
C GLY A 67 1.43 14.87 -6.93
N GLY A 68 2.46 14.05 -7.20
CA GLY A 68 3.73 14.03 -6.45
C GLY A 68 3.67 13.33 -5.09
N LEU A 69 2.56 12.67 -4.74
CA LEU A 69 2.44 11.92 -3.48
C LEU A 69 3.44 10.76 -3.40
N ILE A 70 3.73 10.11 -4.53
CA ILE A 70 4.68 8.99 -4.60
C ILE A 70 6.08 9.46 -4.21
N ALA A 71 6.56 10.53 -4.85
CA ALA A 71 7.85 11.14 -4.54
C ALA A 71 7.94 11.62 -3.09
N ARG A 72 6.87 12.23 -2.56
CA ARG A 72 6.82 12.64 -1.14
C ARG A 72 6.94 11.46 -0.18
N ALA A 73 6.30 10.33 -0.47
CA ALA A 73 6.41 9.14 0.36
C ALA A 73 7.85 8.58 0.37
N ALA A 74 8.51 8.54 -0.78
CA ALA A 74 9.91 8.12 -0.87
C ALA A 74 10.85 9.09 -0.13
N ASN A 75 10.71 10.40 -0.35
CA ASN A 75 11.48 11.43 0.34
C ASN A 75 11.31 11.35 1.87
N ARG A 76 10.09 11.09 2.36
CA ARG A 76 9.84 10.90 3.80
C ARG A 76 10.55 9.66 4.33
N GLN A 77 10.67 8.58 3.55
CA GLN A 77 11.40 7.37 3.97
C GLN A 77 12.92 7.58 3.94
N LEU A 78 13.45 8.25 2.92
CA LEU A 78 14.87 8.53 2.75
C LEU A 78 15.39 9.62 3.71
N GLY A 79 14.53 10.51 4.18
CA GLY A 79 14.89 11.55 5.15
C GLY A 79 15.09 11.05 6.59
N LYS A 80 14.94 9.74 6.84
CA LYS A 80 15.07 9.12 8.15
C LYS A 80 16.50 8.65 8.41
N SER A 81 16.84 8.48 9.69
CA SER A 81 18.05 7.72 10.04
C SER A 81 17.92 6.25 9.62
N ASP A 82 19.04 5.56 9.36
CA ASP A 82 19.02 4.14 8.93
C ASP A 82 18.22 3.25 9.89
N ARG A 83 18.39 3.45 11.20
CA ARG A 83 17.67 2.69 12.24
C ARG A 83 16.17 2.95 12.19
N GLU A 84 15.77 4.21 12.02
CA GLU A 84 14.37 4.61 11.94
C GLU A 84 13.73 4.09 10.65
N ALA A 85 14.41 4.25 9.51
CA ALA A 85 13.97 3.74 8.22
C ALA A 85 13.76 2.21 8.24
N ALA A 86 14.71 1.48 8.83
CA ALA A 86 14.60 0.02 9.02
C ALA A 86 13.42 -0.35 9.94
N GLY A 87 13.17 0.42 11.00
CA GLY A 87 12.01 0.24 11.88
C GLY A 87 10.69 0.41 11.15
N VAL A 88 10.55 1.47 10.34
CA VAL A 88 9.36 1.72 9.51
C VAL A 88 9.13 0.60 8.49
N LEU A 89 10.20 0.17 7.79
CA LEU A 89 10.11 -0.91 6.81
C LEU A 89 9.67 -2.23 7.48
N SER A 90 10.23 -2.56 8.65
CA SER A 90 9.84 -3.75 9.42
C SER A 90 8.36 -3.72 9.85
N SER A 91 7.87 -2.57 10.30
CA SER A 91 6.45 -2.39 10.64
C SER A 91 5.55 -2.52 9.41
N ALA A 92 5.94 -1.94 8.27
CA ALA A 92 5.20 -2.07 7.02
C ALA A 92 5.15 -3.53 6.53
N GLN A 93 6.27 -4.25 6.62
CA GLN A 93 6.33 -5.68 6.31
C GLN A 93 5.44 -6.51 7.25
N ARG A 94 5.39 -6.18 8.54
CA ARG A 94 4.50 -6.86 9.49
C ARG A 94 3.03 -6.65 9.15
N HIS A 95 2.62 -5.41 8.88
CA HIS A 95 1.23 -5.07 8.54
C HIS A 95 0.75 -5.73 7.25
N THR A 96 1.67 -6.09 6.36
CA THR A 96 1.36 -6.70 5.05
C THR A 96 1.65 -8.21 5.00
N HIS A 97 2.12 -8.82 6.09
CA HIS A 97 2.52 -10.24 6.11
C HIS A 97 1.40 -11.21 5.71
N PHE A 98 0.14 -10.87 5.97
CA PHE A 98 -1.00 -11.71 5.56
C PHE A 98 -1.07 -11.96 4.04
N LEU A 99 -0.45 -11.09 3.24
CA LEU A 99 -0.34 -11.24 1.78
C LEU A 99 0.67 -12.30 1.35
N ASP A 100 1.45 -12.89 2.27
CA ASP A 100 2.30 -14.05 1.96
C ASP A 100 1.48 -15.34 1.76
N SER A 101 0.18 -15.33 2.10
CA SER A 101 -0.73 -16.45 1.87
C SER A 101 -1.18 -16.50 0.41
N PRO A 102 -0.87 -17.58 -0.34
CA PRO A 102 -1.29 -17.72 -1.73
C PRO A 102 -2.82 -17.69 -1.89
N ARG A 103 -3.55 -18.16 -0.88
CA ARG A 103 -5.02 -18.17 -0.87
C ARG A 103 -5.59 -16.75 -0.77
N ILE A 104 -4.99 -15.90 0.06
CA ILE A 104 -5.41 -14.49 0.19
C ILE A 104 -5.08 -13.72 -1.09
N VAL A 105 -3.88 -13.93 -1.63
CA VAL A 105 -3.48 -13.30 -2.90
C VAL A 105 -4.43 -13.70 -4.02
N ALA A 106 -4.72 -15.00 -4.19
CA ALA A 106 -5.67 -15.47 -5.20
C ALA A 106 -7.06 -14.85 -5.03
N SER A 107 -7.54 -14.74 -3.78
CA SER A 107 -8.84 -14.12 -3.49
C SER A 107 -8.91 -12.62 -3.76
N THR A 108 -7.77 -11.93 -3.85
CA THR A 108 -7.69 -10.47 -4.02
C THR A 108 -7.06 -10.05 -5.35
N ALA A 109 -6.76 -11.02 -6.22
CA ALA A 109 -6.03 -10.80 -7.48
C ALA A 109 -6.86 -10.07 -8.53
N ALA A 110 -8.18 -10.21 -8.51
CA ALA A 110 -9.07 -9.52 -9.44
C ALA A 110 -10.41 -9.26 -8.76
N SER A 111 -11.05 -8.16 -9.15
CA SER A 111 -12.44 -7.87 -8.82
C SER A 111 -13.10 -7.23 -10.04
N ASP A 112 -14.24 -7.78 -10.45
CA ASP A 112 -15.12 -7.23 -11.48
C ASP A 112 -16.19 -6.30 -10.88
N PHE A 113 -16.13 -6.04 -9.56
CA PHE A 113 -17.06 -5.17 -8.87
C PHE A 113 -16.99 -3.74 -9.43
N THR A 114 -18.13 -3.24 -9.90
CA THR A 114 -18.27 -1.84 -10.31
C THR A 114 -19.44 -1.20 -9.59
N PHE A 115 -19.29 0.07 -9.19
CA PHE A 115 -20.40 0.84 -8.62
C PHE A 115 -21.57 0.99 -9.60
N ALA A 116 -21.31 0.95 -10.91
CA ALA A 116 -22.35 0.91 -11.92
C ALA A 116 -23.18 -0.38 -11.84
N GLY A 117 -22.54 -1.53 -11.64
CA GLY A 117 -23.21 -2.83 -11.47
C GLY A 117 -24.15 -2.86 -10.26
N LEU A 118 -23.77 -2.19 -9.16
CA LEU A 118 -24.61 -2.11 -7.95
C LEU A 118 -25.95 -1.39 -8.19
N LYS A 119 -25.97 -0.40 -9.09
CA LYS A 119 -27.21 0.30 -9.47
C LYS A 119 -28.12 -0.58 -10.33
N GLY A 120 -27.56 -1.35 -11.26
CA GLY A 120 -28.32 -2.25 -12.14
C GLY A 120 -29.08 -3.33 -11.37
N SER A 121 -28.43 -3.98 -10.40
CA SER A 121 -29.05 -5.02 -9.56
C SER A 121 -30.18 -4.50 -8.67
N LEU A 122 -30.15 -3.21 -8.30
CA LEU A 122 -31.23 -2.56 -7.54
C LEU A 122 -32.44 -2.25 -8.42
N GLN A 123 -32.23 -1.92 -9.70
CA GLN A 123 -33.33 -1.64 -10.63
C GLN A 123 -34.03 -2.91 -11.12
N GLU A 124 -33.29 -4.01 -11.33
CA GLU A 124 -33.87 -5.30 -11.70
C GLU A 124 -34.72 -5.93 -10.58
N SER A 125 -34.34 -5.71 -9.32
CA SER A 125 -35.12 -6.19 -8.16
C SER A 125 -36.42 -5.39 -7.94
N GLU A 126 -36.47 -4.10 -8.29
CA GLU A 126 -37.72 -3.31 -8.26
C GLU A 126 -38.70 -3.65 -9.39
N LEU A 127 -38.19 -4.10 -10.55
CA LEU A 127 -39.01 -4.54 -11.69
C LEU A 127 -39.55 -5.96 -11.55
N SER A 128 -38.89 -6.83 -10.78
CA SER A 128 -39.36 -8.21 -10.53
C SER A 128 -40.42 -8.33 -9.42
N VAL A 129 -40.69 -7.25 -8.68
CA VAL A 129 -41.67 -7.20 -7.58
C VAL A 129 -42.99 -6.52 -7.99
N ARG A 130 -43.12 -6.11 -9.27
CA ARG A 130 -44.35 -5.57 -9.87
C ARG A 130 -44.94 -6.56 -10.87
#